data_AF-A0AAD6EUJ9-F1
#
_entry.id   AF-A0AAD6EUJ9-F1
#
_cell.length_a   1.000
_cell.length_b   1.000
_cell.length_c   1.000
_cell.angle_alpha   90.00
_cell.angle_beta   90.00
_cell.angle_gamma   90.00
#
_symmetry.space_group_name_H-M   'P 1'
#
loop_
_entity.id
_entity.type
_entity.pdbx_description
1 polymer ?
#
loop_
_entity_poly.entity_id
_entity_poly.type
_entity_poly.pdbx_seq_one_letter_code
_entity_poly.pdbx_strand_id
1 'polypeptide(L)'
;MEAAKRKAAYVTFLAGDGDYVKGVVGLAKGLRKVGTAYPLVVAVLPDVPDSHRRLLLAQGCIVREIEPVHPPDSSTQFAMAYYVINYSKLRIWEFTEYEKILYLDSDIQVYENIDHLFELPDGAFYAVMDCFCEKTWSHTPQYRIGYCQQSPDRVPWPRDELGPPPPPYFNAGMFVSQPSAATAKALLAVLKVTPPTPFAEQDFLNMYFKDIYKPIPLLYNLVMAMLWRHPDKVELSKVKVVHYCAAVCTYSILVLCIFISSIVLICLMKQYSGQSLIIYLYCFICFGHTYMIYLTMDVCRDQNRGGTRARKRTWIEKM
;
A
#
# COMPACT_ATOMS: atom_id res chain seq x y z
N MET A 1 14.90 10.74 34.25
CA MET A 1 15.29 9.50 33.56
C MET A 1 14.69 9.56 32.18
N GLU A 2 15.50 9.44 31.14
CA GLU A 2 14.99 9.19 29.80
C GLU A 2 14.42 7.77 29.79
N ALA A 3 13.18 7.60 29.32
CA ALA A 3 12.58 6.27 29.24
C ALA A 3 13.41 5.42 28.28
N ALA A 4 13.71 4.17 28.66
CA ALA A 4 14.43 3.26 27.77
C ALA A 4 13.60 3.06 26.50
N LYS A 5 14.13 3.53 25.38
CA LYS A 5 13.43 3.56 24.09
C LYS A 5 13.03 2.15 23.68
N ARG A 6 11.73 1.95 23.44
CA ARG A 6 11.12 0.67 23.05
C ARG A 6 11.90 0.02 21.90
N LYS A 7 12.14 -1.29 21.95
CA LYS A 7 12.74 -1.99 20.81
C LYS A 7 11.71 -2.13 19.70
N ALA A 8 11.78 -1.28 18.68
CA ALA A 8 10.86 -1.33 17.56
C ALA A 8 11.56 -1.08 16.22
N ALA A 9 10.88 -1.42 15.13
CA ALA A 9 11.37 -1.21 13.78
C ALA A 9 10.22 -0.94 12.80
N TYR A 10 10.53 -0.17 11.76
CA TYR A 10 9.77 -0.24 10.52
C TYR A 10 10.17 -1.50 9.77
N VAL A 11 9.21 -2.18 9.15
CA VAL A 11 9.46 -3.39 8.37
C VAL A 11 8.83 -3.25 6.99
N THR A 12 9.56 -3.62 5.95
CA THR A 12 9.05 -3.75 4.57
C THR A 12 9.50 -5.08 3.99
N PHE A 13 8.76 -5.58 3.00
CA PHE A 13 9.10 -6.80 2.27
C PHE A 13 9.61 -6.47 0.85
N LEU A 14 10.52 -7.30 0.33
CA LEU A 14 11.01 -7.24 -1.05
C LEU A 14 11.30 -8.66 -1.57
N ALA A 15 10.89 -8.93 -2.82
CA ALA A 15 11.15 -10.16 -3.53
C ALA A 15 11.49 -9.87 -5.00
N GLY A 16 12.25 -10.77 -5.62
CA GLY A 16 12.65 -10.69 -7.03
C GLY A 16 13.67 -9.61 -7.37
N ASP A 17 13.92 -9.48 -8.67
CA ASP A 17 14.89 -8.59 -9.31
C ASP A 17 14.24 -7.32 -9.91
N GLY A 18 12.95 -7.10 -9.65
CA GLY A 18 12.17 -5.99 -10.18
C GLY A 18 12.37 -4.63 -9.50
N ASP A 19 11.65 -3.64 -10.01
CA ASP A 19 11.79 -2.22 -9.65
C ASP A 19 11.33 -1.86 -8.21
N TYR A 20 10.70 -2.78 -7.47
CA TYR A 20 10.24 -2.54 -6.08
C TYR A 20 11.36 -2.13 -5.12
N VAL A 21 12.63 -2.47 -5.42
CA VAL A 21 13.79 -1.94 -4.68
C VAL A 21 13.84 -0.40 -4.67
N LYS A 22 13.38 0.25 -5.75
CA LYS A 22 13.30 1.73 -5.85
C LYS A 22 12.27 2.29 -4.87
N GLY A 23 11.16 1.57 -4.67
CA GLY A 23 10.15 1.87 -3.67
C GLY A 23 10.71 1.79 -2.25
N VAL A 24 11.40 0.69 -1.91
CA VAL A 24 12.08 0.55 -0.60
C VAL A 24 13.13 1.65 -0.36
N VAL A 25 13.93 2.02 -1.38
CA VAL A 25 14.86 3.15 -1.32
C VAL A 25 14.12 4.48 -1.06
N GLY A 26 12.92 4.65 -1.62
CA GLY A 26 12.07 5.81 -1.39
C GLY A 26 11.51 5.87 0.04
N LEU A 27 10.99 4.74 0.52
CA LEU A 27 10.53 4.59 1.90
C LEU A 27 11.65 4.91 2.90
N ALA A 28 12.84 4.36 2.71
CA ALA A 28 14.02 4.61 3.55
C ALA A 28 14.39 6.11 3.60
N LYS A 29 14.35 6.80 2.44
CA LYS A 29 14.58 8.25 2.36
C LYS A 29 13.45 9.06 3.01
N GLY A 30 12.20 8.61 2.89
CA GLY A 30 11.04 9.20 3.56
C GLY A 30 11.17 9.19 5.07
N LEU A 31 11.34 8.00 5.63
CA LEU A 31 11.56 7.76 7.06
C LEU A 31 12.74 8.60 7.60
N ARG A 32 13.87 8.65 6.87
CA ARG A 32 15.01 9.50 7.23
C ARG A 32 14.69 10.99 7.18
N LYS A 33 13.95 11.46 6.16
CA LYS A 33 13.55 12.87 6.00
C LYS A 33 12.64 13.34 7.13
N VAL A 34 11.74 12.48 7.62
CA VAL A 34 10.87 12.78 8.77
C VAL A 34 11.55 12.54 10.12
N GLY A 35 12.86 12.27 10.12
CA GLY A 35 13.65 12.10 11.33
C GLY A 35 13.19 10.93 12.19
N THR A 36 12.80 9.79 11.59
CA THR A 36 12.47 8.61 12.39
C THR A 36 13.63 8.23 13.30
N ALA A 37 13.29 7.83 14.51
CA ALA A 37 14.25 7.33 15.47
C ALA A 37 14.51 5.81 15.31
N TYR A 38 13.77 5.09 14.46
CA TYR A 38 13.77 3.63 14.39
C TYR A 38 14.35 3.09 13.08
N PRO A 39 14.98 1.90 13.07
CA PRO A 39 15.54 1.32 11.85
C PRO A 39 14.44 0.87 10.88
N LEU A 40 14.78 0.82 9.59
CA LEU A 40 14.01 0.10 8.58
C LEU A 40 14.64 -1.27 8.32
N VAL A 41 13.91 -2.32 8.64
CA VAL A 41 14.25 -3.71 8.31
C VAL A 41 13.58 -4.08 6.99
N VAL A 42 14.35 -4.59 6.04
CA VAL A 42 13.86 -5.11 4.76
C VAL A 42 13.94 -6.62 4.82
N ALA A 43 12.77 -7.26 4.93
CA ALA A 43 12.62 -8.70 4.76
C ALA A 43 12.80 -9.04 3.28
N VAL A 44 13.84 -9.81 2.94
CA VAL A 44 14.15 -10.20 1.55
C VAL A 44 14.01 -11.71 1.33
N LEU A 45 13.52 -12.10 0.16
CA LEU A 45 13.62 -13.48 -0.29
C LEU A 45 15.01 -13.79 -0.91
N PRO A 46 15.42 -15.07 -0.98
CA PRO A 46 16.69 -15.49 -1.61
C PRO A 46 16.85 -15.06 -3.08
N ASP A 47 15.75 -14.77 -3.78
CA ASP A 47 15.74 -14.33 -5.19
C ASP A 47 16.15 -12.85 -5.39
N VAL A 48 16.20 -12.05 -4.32
CA VAL A 48 16.56 -10.63 -4.38
C VAL A 48 18.08 -10.49 -4.66
N PRO A 49 18.51 -9.87 -5.77
CA PRO A 49 19.93 -9.82 -6.16
C PRO A 49 20.85 -9.08 -5.19
N ASP A 50 22.14 -9.47 -5.15
CA ASP A 50 23.18 -8.79 -4.36
C ASP A 50 23.39 -7.31 -4.70
N SER A 51 23.04 -6.89 -5.92
CA SER A 51 23.00 -5.46 -6.29
C SER A 51 21.93 -4.71 -5.50
N HIS A 52 20.73 -5.30 -5.35
CA HIS A 52 19.63 -4.74 -4.58
C HIS A 52 19.95 -4.77 -3.08
N ARG A 53 20.46 -5.89 -2.56
CA ARG A 53 20.87 -6.01 -1.15
C ARG A 53 21.93 -4.96 -0.76
N ARG A 54 22.97 -4.78 -1.59
CA ARG A 54 23.99 -3.73 -1.37
C ARG A 54 23.43 -2.31 -1.48
N LEU A 55 22.49 -2.06 -2.40
CA LEU A 55 21.82 -0.76 -2.51
C LEU A 55 21.01 -0.42 -1.25
N LEU A 56 20.30 -1.40 -0.67
CA LEU A 56 19.54 -1.25 0.58
C LEU A 56 20.45 -0.98 1.78
N LEU A 57 21.54 -1.75 1.93
CA LEU A 57 22.56 -1.51 2.96
C LEU A 57 23.17 -0.10 2.84
N ALA A 58 23.44 0.36 1.60
CA ALA A 58 23.89 1.73 1.34
C ALA A 58 22.84 2.82 1.62
N GLN A 59 21.55 2.48 1.77
CA GLN A 59 20.54 3.40 2.32
C GLN A 59 20.42 3.33 3.85
N GLY A 60 21.23 2.53 4.54
CA GLY A 60 21.16 2.34 5.99
C GLY A 60 20.02 1.41 6.43
N CYS A 61 19.46 0.62 5.51
CA CYS A 61 18.47 -0.41 5.85
C CYS A 61 19.16 -1.63 6.47
N ILE A 62 18.48 -2.30 7.40
CA ILE A 62 18.86 -3.64 7.87
C ILE A 62 18.24 -4.65 6.90
N VAL A 63 19.06 -5.41 6.17
CA VAL A 63 18.57 -6.47 5.28
C VAL A 63 18.50 -7.79 6.06
N ARG A 64 17.32 -8.40 6.13
CA ARG A 64 17.10 -9.69 6.79
C ARG A 64 16.48 -10.67 5.79
N GLU A 65 17.20 -11.75 5.51
CA GLU A 65 16.66 -12.83 4.68
C GLU A 65 15.57 -13.61 5.44
N ILE A 66 14.55 -14.04 4.70
CA ILE A 66 13.45 -14.86 5.20
C ILE A 66 13.12 -15.99 4.22
N GLU A 67 12.67 -17.11 4.76
CA GLU A 67 12.22 -18.27 3.98
C GLU A 67 10.92 -17.97 3.22
N PRO A 68 10.83 -18.30 1.91
CA PRO A 68 9.58 -18.23 1.16
C PRO A 68 8.44 -18.95 1.86
N VAL A 69 7.24 -18.40 1.74
CA VAL A 69 6.00 -19.03 2.22
C VAL A 69 5.05 -19.17 1.05
N HIS A 70 4.66 -20.41 0.78
CA HIS A 70 3.66 -20.73 -0.23
C HIS A 70 2.34 -21.14 0.47
N PRO A 71 1.18 -20.69 -0.04
CA PRO A 71 -0.11 -21.22 0.38
C PRO A 71 -0.28 -22.68 -0.12
N PRO A 72 -1.30 -23.41 0.34
CA PRO A 72 -1.65 -24.72 -0.22
C PRO A 72 -1.91 -24.66 -1.73
N ASP A 73 -1.58 -25.73 -2.44
CA ASP A 73 -1.94 -25.90 -3.84
C ASP A 73 -3.45 -25.72 -4.03
N SER A 74 -3.83 -24.79 -4.89
CA SER A 74 -5.24 -24.51 -5.18
C SER A 74 -5.41 -24.02 -6.61
N SER A 75 -6.60 -24.21 -7.18
CA SER A 75 -7.01 -23.68 -8.49
C SER A 75 -7.37 -22.19 -8.45
N THR A 76 -7.02 -21.48 -7.37
CA THR A 76 -7.42 -20.09 -7.13
C THR A 76 -6.72 -19.13 -8.09
N GLN A 77 -7.50 -18.36 -8.85
CA GLN A 77 -6.99 -17.21 -9.58
C GLN A 77 -6.84 -16.04 -8.61
N PHE A 78 -5.60 -15.77 -8.17
CA PHE A 78 -5.28 -14.56 -7.41
C PHE A 78 -5.61 -13.30 -8.20
N ALA A 79 -6.00 -12.22 -7.52
CA ALA A 79 -6.31 -10.96 -8.19
C ALA A 79 -5.11 -10.41 -8.98
N MET A 80 -3.88 -10.70 -8.55
CA MET A 80 -2.63 -10.49 -9.30
C MET A 80 -1.70 -11.72 -9.11
N ALA A 81 -0.99 -12.12 -10.16
CA ALA A 81 -0.17 -13.34 -10.16
C ALA A 81 0.97 -13.36 -9.12
N TYR A 82 1.50 -12.18 -8.73
CA TYR A 82 2.58 -12.08 -7.75
C TYR A 82 2.12 -12.13 -6.28
N TYR A 83 0.82 -12.06 -6.01
CA TYR A 83 0.29 -12.06 -4.62
C TYR A 83 0.59 -13.34 -3.84
N VAL A 84 0.90 -14.46 -4.51
CA VAL A 84 1.41 -15.69 -3.87
C VAL A 84 2.65 -15.40 -3.02
N ILE A 85 3.53 -14.53 -3.50
CA ILE A 85 4.81 -14.22 -2.86
C ILE A 85 4.59 -13.45 -1.54
N ASN A 86 3.50 -12.67 -1.46
CA ASN A 86 3.17 -11.87 -0.28
C ASN A 86 2.88 -12.69 0.98
N TYR A 87 2.52 -13.99 0.87
CA TYR A 87 2.41 -14.84 2.06
C TYR A 87 3.75 -14.95 2.82
N SER A 88 4.88 -14.67 2.17
CA SER A 88 6.19 -14.56 2.83
C SER A 88 6.25 -13.41 3.84
N LYS A 89 5.39 -12.38 3.72
CA LYS A 89 5.24 -11.31 4.75
C LYS A 89 4.91 -11.90 6.12
N LEU A 90 4.29 -13.09 6.22
CA LEU A 90 4.00 -13.73 7.52
C LEU A 90 5.25 -14.04 8.36
N ARG A 91 6.44 -14.13 7.74
CA ARG A 91 7.72 -14.34 8.44
C ARG A 91 8.15 -13.16 9.30
N ILE A 92 7.60 -11.94 9.11
CA ILE A 92 7.98 -10.79 9.93
C ILE A 92 7.57 -10.95 11.41
N TRP A 93 6.62 -11.83 11.73
CA TRP A 93 6.29 -12.18 13.11
C TRP A 93 7.41 -12.98 13.81
N GLU A 94 8.41 -13.48 13.07
CA GLU A 94 9.62 -14.12 13.61
C GLU A 94 10.69 -13.08 14.03
N PHE A 95 10.41 -11.77 13.89
CA PHE A 95 11.36 -10.69 14.20
C PHE A 95 11.30 -10.32 15.69
N THR A 96 11.46 -11.34 16.55
CA THR A 96 11.27 -11.25 18.01
C THR A 96 12.38 -10.50 18.76
N GLU A 97 13.38 -9.97 18.06
CA GLU A 97 14.29 -8.97 18.62
C GLU A 97 13.62 -7.59 18.84
N TYR A 98 12.45 -7.36 18.23
CA TYR A 98 11.62 -6.18 18.42
C TYR A 98 10.37 -6.49 19.27
N GLU A 99 9.97 -5.55 20.12
CA GLU A 99 8.76 -5.59 20.95
C GLU A 99 7.51 -5.08 20.20
N LYS A 100 7.71 -4.42 19.05
CA LYS A 100 6.66 -3.93 18.14
C LYS A 100 7.25 -3.65 16.76
N ILE A 101 6.48 -3.92 15.72
CA ILE A 101 6.83 -3.59 14.33
C ILE A 101 5.74 -2.74 13.70
N LEU A 102 6.15 -1.85 12.79
CA LEU A 102 5.26 -1.11 11.91
C LEU A 102 5.59 -1.53 10.48
N TYR A 103 4.73 -2.37 9.91
CA TYR A 103 4.88 -2.83 8.54
C TYR A 103 4.41 -1.76 7.55
N LEU A 104 5.17 -1.57 6.48
CA LEU A 104 4.86 -0.71 5.33
C LEU A 104 5.23 -1.46 4.05
N ASP A 105 4.31 -1.55 3.09
CA ASP A 105 4.61 -2.07 1.76
C ASP A 105 5.60 -1.16 1.02
N SER A 106 6.35 -1.76 0.09
CA SER A 106 7.44 -1.07 -0.63
C SER A 106 6.97 0.05 -1.57
N ASP A 107 5.67 0.16 -1.86
CA ASP A 107 5.03 1.24 -2.59
C ASP A 107 4.37 2.29 -1.66
N ILE A 108 4.73 2.31 -0.38
CA ILE A 108 4.30 3.33 0.58
C ILE A 108 5.37 4.40 0.77
N GLN A 109 4.93 5.66 0.85
CA GLN A 109 5.76 6.82 1.17
C GLN A 109 5.31 7.51 2.45
N VAL A 110 6.26 7.80 3.32
CA VAL A 110 6.06 8.56 4.56
C VAL A 110 6.47 10.04 4.35
N TYR A 111 5.62 10.95 4.82
CA TYR A 111 5.73 12.41 4.67
C TYR A 111 5.83 13.18 5.99
N GLU A 112 5.27 12.63 7.08
CA GLU A 112 5.47 13.11 8.45
C GLU A 112 5.95 11.97 9.36
N ASN A 113 6.50 12.31 10.52
CA ASN A 113 6.90 11.31 11.50
C ASN A 113 5.66 10.58 12.07
N ILE A 114 5.74 9.25 12.16
CA ILE A 114 4.68 8.38 12.67
C ILE A 114 5.18 7.45 13.80
N ASP A 115 6.34 7.75 14.39
CA ASP A 115 6.98 6.95 15.45
C ASP A 115 6.09 6.78 16.69
N HIS A 116 5.19 7.74 16.96
CA HIS A 116 4.19 7.65 18.04
C HIS A 116 3.25 6.45 17.90
N LEU A 117 3.15 5.83 16.72
CA LEU A 117 2.38 4.59 16.53
C LEU A 117 3.02 3.39 17.23
N PHE A 118 4.31 3.43 17.59
CA PHE A 118 4.93 2.41 18.45
C PHE A 118 4.44 2.46 19.90
N GLU A 119 3.84 3.57 20.32
CA GLU A 119 3.25 3.75 21.65
C GLU A 119 1.76 3.35 21.73
N LEU A 120 1.17 2.88 20.63
CA LEU A 120 -0.20 2.33 20.65
C LEU A 120 -0.30 1.12 21.62
N PRO A 121 -1.41 0.93 22.36
CA PRO A 121 -1.53 -0.13 23.35
C PRO A 121 -1.25 -1.53 22.79
N ASP A 122 -0.51 -2.32 23.54
CA ASP A 122 -0.15 -3.71 23.22
C ASP A 122 -1.40 -4.64 23.18
N GLY A 123 -1.24 -5.84 22.61
CA GLY A 123 -2.31 -6.84 22.51
C GLY A 123 -3.32 -6.61 21.39
N ALA A 124 -3.04 -5.73 20.42
CA ALA A 124 -3.91 -5.45 19.29
C ALA A 124 -3.14 -5.33 17.97
N PHE A 125 -3.85 -5.57 16.86
CA PHE A 125 -3.36 -5.36 15.49
C PHE A 125 -3.98 -4.07 14.96
N TYR A 126 -3.16 -3.06 14.64
CA TYR A 126 -3.65 -1.77 14.16
C TYR A 126 -3.41 -1.60 12.68
N ALA A 127 -4.44 -1.25 11.92
CA ALA A 127 -4.34 -1.02 10.48
C ALA A 127 -5.43 -0.04 10.02
N VAL A 128 -5.29 0.51 8.81
CA VAL A 128 -6.31 1.40 8.23
C VAL A 128 -7.36 0.57 7.48
N MET A 129 -8.64 0.92 7.64
CA MET A 129 -9.74 0.28 6.90
C MET A 129 -9.57 0.41 5.38
N ASP A 130 -9.84 -0.65 4.62
CA ASP A 130 -9.86 -0.60 3.16
C ASP A 130 -11.16 0.05 2.62
N CYS A 131 -11.25 0.21 1.30
CA CYS A 131 -12.38 0.79 0.58
C CYS A 131 -13.05 -0.22 -0.35
N PHE A 132 -14.29 -0.61 -0.05
CA PHE A 132 -15.08 -1.55 -0.88
C PHE A 132 -15.58 -0.97 -2.21
N CYS A 133 -15.21 0.26 -2.57
CA CYS A 133 -15.60 0.92 -3.82
C CYS A 133 -14.58 0.74 -4.98
N GLU A 134 -13.48 -0.01 -4.79
CA GLU A 134 -12.59 -0.40 -5.90
C GLU A 134 -13.21 -1.55 -6.72
N LYS A 135 -13.01 -1.55 -8.05
CA LYS A 135 -13.55 -2.57 -8.96
C LYS A 135 -13.09 -4.00 -8.62
N THR A 136 -11.95 -4.17 -7.95
CA THR A 136 -11.48 -5.46 -7.42
C THR A 136 -12.51 -6.12 -6.49
N TRP A 137 -13.30 -5.33 -5.77
CA TRP A 137 -14.38 -5.79 -4.89
C TRP A 137 -15.66 -6.20 -5.62
N SER A 138 -15.76 -6.11 -6.96
CA SER A 138 -17.01 -6.33 -7.70
C SER A 138 -17.63 -7.73 -7.56
N HIS A 139 -16.85 -8.70 -7.06
CA HIS A 139 -17.32 -10.04 -6.74
C HIS A 139 -18.07 -10.12 -5.38
N THR A 140 -18.02 -9.08 -4.55
CA THR A 140 -18.57 -9.05 -3.19
C THR A 140 -19.97 -8.39 -3.10
N PRO A 141 -20.81 -8.78 -2.12
CA PRO A 141 -22.07 -8.08 -1.85
C PRO A 141 -21.89 -6.59 -1.57
N GLN A 142 -20.87 -6.21 -0.79
CA GLN A 142 -20.54 -4.84 -0.40
C GLN A 142 -20.48 -3.91 -1.61
N TYR A 143 -19.68 -4.26 -2.62
CA TYR A 143 -19.56 -3.48 -3.85
C TYR A 143 -20.87 -3.44 -4.64
N ARG A 144 -21.56 -4.58 -4.77
CA ARG A 144 -22.79 -4.71 -5.59
C ARG A 144 -23.93 -3.83 -5.09
N ILE A 145 -24.08 -3.69 -3.77
CA ILE A 145 -25.08 -2.80 -3.17
C ILE A 145 -24.59 -1.36 -3.01
N GLY A 146 -23.30 -1.08 -3.21
CA GLY A 146 -22.69 0.24 -3.02
C GLY A 146 -22.34 0.58 -1.56
N TYR A 147 -22.35 -0.40 -0.66
CA TYR A 147 -21.95 -0.23 0.74
C TYR A 147 -20.43 -0.06 0.86
N CYS A 148 -19.99 0.90 1.68
CA CYS A 148 -18.58 1.07 2.01
C CYS A 148 -18.40 1.45 3.48
N GLN A 149 -17.54 0.71 4.19
CA GLN A 149 -17.20 0.96 5.60
C GLN A 149 -16.55 2.34 5.85
N GLN A 150 -15.99 2.99 4.81
CA GLN A 150 -15.49 4.37 4.89
C GLN A 150 -16.60 5.43 4.87
N SER A 151 -17.85 5.04 4.56
CA SER A 151 -19.02 5.92 4.49
C SER A 151 -20.32 5.13 4.70
N PRO A 152 -20.50 4.48 5.87
CA PRO A 152 -21.61 3.54 6.11
C PRO A 152 -22.99 4.21 6.03
N ASP A 153 -23.07 5.51 6.29
CA ASP A 153 -24.32 6.29 6.23
C ASP A 153 -24.78 6.61 4.80
N ARG A 154 -23.89 6.49 3.80
CA ARG A 154 -24.21 6.81 2.39
C ARG A 154 -25.12 5.76 1.76
N VAL A 155 -24.86 4.49 2.08
CA VAL A 155 -25.70 3.35 1.73
C VAL A 155 -25.66 2.41 2.95
N PRO A 156 -26.68 2.44 3.83
CA PRO A 156 -26.73 1.56 4.99
C PRO A 156 -26.70 0.07 4.60
N TRP A 157 -26.09 -0.77 5.44
CA TRP A 157 -26.11 -2.22 5.22
C TRP A 157 -27.53 -2.78 5.42
N PRO A 158 -28.11 -3.50 4.44
CA PRO A 158 -29.47 -4.01 4.50
C PRO A 158 -29.55 -5.24 5.42
N ARG A 159 -29.66 -4.99 6.72
CA ARG A 159 -29.61 -6.04 7.77
C ARG A 159 -30.69 -7.09 7.65
N ASP A 160 -31.88 -6.71 7.18
CA ASP A 160 -33.03 -7.62 7.07
C ASP A 160 -32.89 -8.61 5.90
N GLU A 161 -32.09 -8.26 4.88
CA GLU A 161 -31.83 -9.11 3.70
C GLU A 161 -30.52 -9.90 3.80
N LEU A 162 -29.46 -9.26 4.32
CA LEU A 162 -28.09 -9.80 4.32
C LEU A 162 -27.56 -10.17 5.72
N GLY A 163 -28.37 -10.00 6.77
CA GLY A 163 -27.95 -10.25 8.15
C GLY A 163 -26.98 -9.17 8.69
N PRO A 164 -26.18 -9.47 9.73
CA PRO A 164 -25.25 -8.49 10.28
C PRO A 164 -24.20 -8.05 9.22
N PRO A 165 -23.70 -6.79 9.30
CA PRO A 165 -22.64 -6.34 8.41
C PRO A 165 -21.37 -7.17 8.60
N PRO A 166 -20.52 -7.28 7.56
CA PRO A 166 -19.23 -7.95 7.68
C PRO A 166 -18.35 -7.26 8.73
N PRO A 167 -17.41 -7.99 9.36
CA PRO A 167 -16.39 -7.40 10.21
C PRO A 167 -15.63 -6.28 9.47
N PRO A 168 -15.16 -5.23 10.19
CA PRO A 168 -14.30 -4.21 9.61
C PRO A 168 -13.06 -4.83 8.94
N TYR A 169 -12.77 -4.43 7.71
CA TYR A 169 -11.70 -5.01 6.90
C TYR A 169 -10.58 -3.98 6.66
N PHE A 170 -9.32 -4.34 6.89
CA PHE A 170 -8.17 -3.46 6.72
C PHE A 170 -7.39 -3.67 5.42
N ASN A 171 -6.73 -2.62 4.97
CA ASN A 171 -5.69 -2.70 3.96
C ASN A 171 -4.38 -3.20 4.62
N ALA A 172 -3.79 -4.28 4.11
CA ALA A 172 -2.61 -4.92 4.71
C ALA A 172 -1.27 -4.28 4.32
N GLY A 173 -1.28 -3.22 3.50
CA GLY A 173 -0.05 -2.50 3.15
C GLY A 173 0.57 -1.74 4.31
N MET A 174 -0.21 -1.40 5.35
CA MET A 174 0.32 -0.78 6.56
C MET A 174 -0.38 -1.34 7.81
N PHE A 175 0.42 -1.79 8.78
CA PHE A 175 -0.09 -2.19 10.09
C PHE A 175 0.96 -2.08 11.21
N VAL A 176 0.48 -1.98 12.46
CA VAL A 176 1.29 -2.08 13.68
C VAL A 176 0.92 -3.39 14.39
N SER A 177 1.93 -4.18 14.74
CA SER A 177 1.77 -5.50 15.34
C SER A 177 2.92 -5.82 16.29
N GLN A 178 2.73 -6.81 17.17
CA GLN A 178 3.79 -7.36 17.99
C GLN A 178 4.27 -8.68 17.36
N PRO A 179 5.56 -8.81 16.99
CA PRO A 179 6.10 -10.07 16.53
C PRO A 179 6.17 -11.07 17.70
N SER A 180 5.97 -12.35 17.41
CA SER A 180 5.99 -13.42 18.39
C SER A 180 6.17 -14.75 17.68
N ALA A 181 7.11 -15.57 18.15
CA ALA A 181 7.34 -16.91 17.61
C ALA A 181 6.08 -17.80 17.68
N ALA A 182 5.22 -17.59 18.69
CA ALA A 182 3.94 -18.29 18.80
C ALA A 182 2.97 -17.86 17.70
N THR A 183 2.84 -16.55 17.45
CA THR A 183 1.99 -15.99 16.39
C THR A 183 2.51 -16.38 15.01
N ALA A 184 3.83 -16.30 14.76
CA ALA A 184 4.44 -16.74 13.51
C ALA A 184 4.14 -18.22 13.21
N LYS A 185 4.38 -19.11 14.19
CA LYS A 185 4.07 -20.54 14.07
C LYS A 185 2.57 -20.78 13.80
N ALA A 186 1.70 -20.05 14.48
CA ALA A 186 0.25 -20.17 14.31
C ALA A 186 -0.24 -19.63 12.94
N LEU A 187 0.27 -18.50 12.47
CA LEU A 187 -0.01 -17.97 11.13
C LEU A 187 0.35 -19.00 10.05
N LEU A 188 1.57 -19.55 10.09
CA LEU A 188 2.03 -20.55 9.12
C LEU A 188 1.26 -21.89 9.23
N ALA A 189 0.78 -22.27 10.42
CA ALA A 189 -0.05 -23.45 10.60
C ALA A 189 -1.48 -23.26 10.07
N VAL A 190 -2.09 -22.09 10.32
CA VAL A 190 -3.44 -21.76 9.82
C VAL A 190 -3.43 -21.57 8.30
N LEU A 191 -2.38 -20.98 7.72
CA LEU A 191 -2.24 -20.84 6.27
C LEU A 191 -2.33 -22.19 5.54
N LYS A 192 -1.71 -23.24 6.09
CA LYS A 192 -1.72 -24.60 5.48
C LYS A 192 -3.10 -25.23 5.34
N VAL A 193 -4.10 -24.74 6.07
CA VAL A 193 -5.48 -25.24 6.03
C VAL A 193 -6.48 -24.17 5.58
N THR A 194 -6.01 -22.97 5.24
CA THR A 194 -6.87 -21.87 4.76
C THR A 194 -6.87 -21.86 3.23
N PRO A 195 -8.05 -21.98 2.58
CA PRO A 195 -8.17 -21.81 1.14
C PRO A 195 -7.67 -20.43 0.71
N PRO A 196 -6.82 -20.30 -0.32
CA PRO A 196 -6.38 -19.00 -0.82
C PRO A 196 -7.55 -18.21 -1.40
N THR A 197 -7.45 -16.88 -1.30
CA THR A 197 -8.49 -15.94 -1.71
C THR A 197 -7.91 -14.85 -2.63
N PRO A 198 -8.75 -14.03 -3.32
CA PRO A 198 -8.27 -13.10 -4.34
C PRO A 198 -7.23 -12.08 -3.86
N PHE A 199 -7.31 -11.57 -2.63
CA PHE A 199 -6.35 -10.61 -2.05
C PHE A 199 -5.28 -11.29 -1.18
N ALA A 200 -5.08 -12.61 -1.34
CA ALA A 200 -4.01 -13.40 -0.75
C ALA A 200 -3.78 -13.13 0.76
N GLU A 201 -2.65 -12.51 1.11
CA GLU A 201 -2.27 -12.29 2.50
C GLU A 201 -3.17 -11.25 3.19
N GLN A 202 -3.74 -10.30 2.45
CA GLN A 202 -4.61 -9.28 3.04
C GLN A 202 -5.89 -9.90 3.61
N ASP A 203 -6.54 -10.77 2.84
CA ASP A 203 -7.71 -11.52 3.30
C ASP A 203 -7.35 -12.47 4.46
N PHE A 204 -6.21 -13.16 4.35
CA PHE A 204 -5.72 -14.07 5.38
C PHE A 204 -5.45 -13.36 6.71
N LEU A 205 -4.79 -12.20 6.67
CA LEU A 205 -4.53 -11.36 7.85
C LEU A 205 -5.84 -10.81 8.43
N ASN A 206 -6.79 -10.37 7.59
CA ASN A 206 -8.11 -9.94 8.03
C ASN A 206 -8.88 -11.06 8.74
N MET A 207 -8.85 -12.28 8.20
CA MET A 207 -9.44 -13.46 8.83
C MET A 207 -8.78 -13.79 10.18
N TYR A 208 -7.44 -13.78 10.23
CA TYR A 208 -6.67 -14.21 11.40
C TYR A 208 -6.72 -13.19 12.54
N PHE A 209 -6.59 -11.89 12.25
CA PHE A 209 -6.50 -10.84 13.26
C PHE A 209 -7.83 -10.16 13.61
N LYS A 210 -8.96 -10.59 13.04
CA LYS A 210 -10.30 -10.01 13.22
C LYS A 210 -10.66 -9.68 14.68
N ASP A 211 -10.30 -10.55 15.63
CA ASP A 211 -10.72 -10.47 17.03
C ASP A 211 -9.86 -9.49 17.85
N ILE A 212 -8.70 -9.06 17.32
CA ILE A 212 -7.81 -8.07 17.94
C ILE A 212 -7.54 -6.84 17.05
N TYR A 213 -8.23 -6.74 15.92
CA TYR A 213 -8.08 -5.62 14.99
C TYR A 213 -8.65 -4.33 15.58
N LYS A 214 -7.89 -3.24 15.49
CA LYS A 214 -8.31 -1.88 15.83
C LYS A 214 -8.03 -0.92 14.66
N PRO A 215 -9.05 -0.27 14.08
CA PRO A 215 -8.85 0.67 12.98
C PRO A 215 -8.07 1.91 13.46
N ILE A 216 -7.14 2.38 12.64
CA ILE A 216 -6.46 3.67 12.81
C ILE A 216 -6.83 4.66 11.66
N PRO A 217 -6.67 5.98 11.87
CA PRO A 217 -7.10 7.00 10.90
C PRO A 217 -6.48 6.85 9.50
N LEU A 218 -7.28 7.18 8.47
CA LEU A 218 -6.93 7.07 7.04
C LEU A 218 -5.59 7.73 6.67
N LEU A 219 -5.23 8.81 7.35
CA LEU A 219 -3.97 9.56 7.13
C LEU A 219 -2.68 8.77 7.37
N TYR A 220 -2.76 7.58 7.99
CA TYR A 220 -1.63 6.66 8.21
C TYR A 220 -1.47 5.60 7.11
N ASN A 221 -2.39 5.51 6.14
CA ASN A 221 -2.29 4.66 4.96
C ASN A 221 -3.29 5.16 3.90
N LEU A 222 -3.03 6.34 3.31
CA LEU A 222 -3.90 6.86 2.26
C LEU A 222 -3.63 6.13 0.95
N VAL A 223 -4.40 5.09 0.66
CA VAL A 223 -4.52 4.53 -0.70
C VAL A 223 -5.02 5.64 -1.62
N MET A 224 -4.24 5.99 -2.65
CA MET A 224 -4.51 7.16 -3.51
C MET A 224 -5.97 7.24 -4.03
N ALA A 225 -6.58 6.10 -4.29
CA ALA A 225 -7.94 6.05 -4.85
C ALA A 225 -9.05 6.55 -3.92
N MET A 226 -8.77 6.75 -2.63
CA MET A 226 -9.66 7.47 -1.72
C MET A 226 -9.92 8.91 -2.17
N LEU A 227 -8.97 9.55 -2.85
CA LEU A 227 -9.07 10.94 -3.33
C LEU A 227 -10.25 11.19 -4.28
N TRP A 228 -10.67 10.19 -5.06
CA TRP A 228 -11.78 10.32 -6.00
C TRP A 228 -13.02 9.50 -5.63
N ARG A 229 -12.92 8.54 -4.69
CA ARG A 229 -14.08 7.77 -4.20
C ARG A 229 -14.73 8.37 -2.96
N HIS A 230 -13.90 8.93 -2.07
CA HIS A 230 -14.30 9.48 -0.77
C HIS A 230 -13.55 10.81 -0.51
N PRO A 231 -13.63 11.82 -1.41
CA PRO A 231 -12.93 13.09 -1.25
C PRO A 231 -13.32 13.81 0.06
N ASP A 232 -14.54 13.62 0.54
CA ASP A 232 -15.06 14.12 1.81
C ASP A 232 -14.38 13.51 3.05
N LYS A 233 -13.65 12.40 2.89
CA LYS A 233 -12.88 11.72 3.94
C LYS A 233 -11.38 12.03 3.92
N VAL A 234 -10.88 12.80 2.94
CA VAL A 234 -9.45 13.06 2.77
C VAL A 234 -9.12 14.54 2.93
N GLU A 235 -8.61 14.89 4.10
CA GLU A 235 -7.97 16.19 4.33
C GLU A 235 -6.48 16.10 3.97
N LEU A 236 -6.14 16.40 2.71
CA LEU A 236 -4.80 16.25 2.12
C LEU A 236 -3.66 16.83 2.97
N SER A 237 -3.88 17.97 3.63
CA SER A 237 -2.90 18.65 4.48
C SER A 237 -2.57 17.91 5.78
N LYS A 238 -3.31 16.87 6.15
CA LYS A 238 -3.07 16.03 7.34
C LYS A 238 -2.53 14.64 7.01
N VAL A 239 -2.32 14.33 5.73
CA VAL A 239 -1.88 13.01 5.27
C VAL A 239 -0.41 12.79 5.60
N LYS A 240 -0.13 11.78 6.43
CA LYS A 240 1.24 11.45 6.87
C LYS A 240 1.88 10.36 6.03
N VAL A 241 1.06 9.48 5.45
CA VAL A 241 1.48 8.28 4.71
C VAL A 241 0.59 8.09 3.49
N VAL A 242 1.19 7.90 2.32
CA VAL A 242 0.49 7.63 1.05
C VAL A 242 0.90 6.26 0.54
N HIS A 243 -0.08 5.46 0.13
CA HIS A 243 0.10 4.15 -0.47
C HIS A 243 -0.18 4.24 -1.97
N TYR A 244 0.85 4.01 -2.77
CA TYR A 244 0.82 4.13 -4.23
C TYR A 244 0.27 2.90 -4.95
N CYS A 245 -0.47 2.04 -4.23
CA CYS A 245 -1.23 0.93 -4.79
C CYS A 245 -2.25 1.46 -5.81
N ALA A 246 -1.83 1.46 -7.08
CA ALA A 246 -2.66 1.71 -8.23
C ALA A 246 -3.09 0.37 -8.80
N ALA A 247 -4.40 0.11 -8.82
CA ALA A 247 -4.96 -0.81 -9.80
C ALA A 247 -4.72 -0.19 -11.19
N VAL A 248 -3.59 -0.54 -11.80
CA VAL A 248 -3.15 0.03 -13.08
C VAL A 248 -4.16 -0.36 -14.16
N CYS A 249 -5.07 0.58 -14.48
CA CYS A 249 -5.89 0.51 -15.67
C CYS A 249 -5.01 0.70 -16.91
N THR A 250 -4.34 -0.39 -17.30
CA THR A 250 -3.84 -0.71 -18.65
C THR A 250 -2.97 0.30 -19.38
N TYR A 251 -2.38 1.29 -18.70
CA TYR A 251 -1.26 2.08 -19.24
C TYR A 251 -0.17 2.28 -18.18
N SER A 252 1.08 2.08 -18.60
CA SER A 252 2.27 2.09 -17.75
C SER A 252 2.54 3.47 -17.15
N ILE A 253 1.94 3.75 -16.00
CA ILE A 253 2.36 4.84 -15.12
C ILE A 253 3.44 4.27 -14.20
N LEU A 254 4.70 4.37 -14.65
CA LEU A 254 5.81 4.36 -13.71
C LEU A 254 5.67 5.63 -12.87
N VAL A 255 5.20 5.52 -11.63
CA VAL A 255 5.22 6.65 -10.68
C VAL A 255 6.67 6.87 -10.29
N LEU A 256 7.39 7.60 -11.15
CA LEU A 256 8.79 7.94 -10.96
C LEU A 256 8.88 9.07 -9.93
N CYS A 257 8.70 8.72 -8.64
CA CYS A 257 8.95 9.59 -7.51
C CYS A 257 10.46 9.90 -7.42
N ILE A 258 10.94 10.81 -8.29
CA ILE A 258 12.31 11.31 -8.21
C ILE A 258 12.44 12.13 -6.93
N PHE A 259 13.30 11.67 -6.04
CA PHE A 259 13.67 12.37 -4.82
C PHE A 259 14.49 13.62 -5.15
N ILE A 260 13.80 14.74 -5.35
CA ILE A 260 14.41 16.08 -5.30
C ILE A 260 13.86 16.79 -4.06
N SER A 261 14.77 17.39 -3.28
CA SER A 261 14.40 18.11 -2.06
C SER A 261 13.42 19.25 -2.35
N SER A 262 12.41 19.38 -1.50
CA SER A 262 11.48 20.51 -1.44
C SER A 262 10.40 20.62 -2.52
N ILE A 263 10.17 19.61 -3.36
CA ILE A 263 9.00 19.59 -4.26
C ILE A 263 7.91 18.68 -3.71
N VAL A 264 6.75 19.27 -3.43
CA VAL A 264 5.49 18.53 -3.36
C VAL A 264 5.07 18.25 -4.80
N LEU A 265 5.01 16.97 -5.19
CA LEU A 265 4.38 16.58 -6.44
C LEU A 265 2.86 16.75 -6.29
N ILE A 266 2.37 17.98 -6.45
CA ILE A 266 0.94 18.28 -6.40
C ILE A 266 0.33 17.79 -7.72
N CYS A 267 -0.10 16.52 -7.74
CA CYS A 267 -1.04 16.03 -8.73
C CYS A 267 -2.38 16.74 -8.55
N LEU A 268 -2.54 17.93 -9.15
CA LEU A 268 -3.81 18.62 -9.27
C LEU A 268 -4.74 17.85 -10.21
N MET A 269 -5.42 16.84 -9.67
CA MET A 269 -6.51 16.14 -10.34
C MET A 269 -7.72 17.08 -10.48
N LYS A 270 -7.72 17.91 -11.52
CA LYS A 270 -8.84 18.80 -11.82
C LYS A 270 -9.87 18.06 -12.68
N GLN A 271 -10.88 17.50 -12.03
CA GLN A 271 -12.01 16.84 -12.69
C GLN A 271 -12.80 17.88 -13.50
N TYR A 272 -12.54 17.95 -14.81
CA TYR A 272 -13.39 18.70 -15.73
C TYR A 272 -14.66 17.92 -16.07
N SER A 273 -15.73 18.65 -16.32
CA SER A 273 -17.05 18.09 -16.61
C SER A 273 -17.05 17.20 -17.86
N GLY A 274 -17.19 15.88 -17.64
CA GLY A 274 -17.97 15.03 -18.55
C GLY A 274 -17.25 13.91 -19.32
N GLN A 275 -15.96 14.00 -19.66
CA GLN A 275 -15.37 12.95 -20.53
C GLN A 275 -13.83 12.74 -20.57
N SER A 276 -12.98 13.60 -20.00
CA SER A 276 -11.51 13.41 -20.06
C SER A 276 -10.82 13.69 -18.73
N LEU A 277 -9.86 12.84 -18.33
CA LEU A 277 -9.00 13.04 -17.17
C LEU A 277 -7.63 13.57 -17.62
N ILE A 278 -7.43 14.88 -17.55
CA ILE A 278 -6.12 15.49 -17.79
C ILE A 278 -5.32 15.47 -16.49
N ILE A 279 -4.20 14.73 -16.48
CA ILE A 279 -3.29 14.68 -15.33
C ILE A 279 -2.19 15.72 -15.56
N TYR A 280 -2.26 16.84 -14.82
CA TYR A 280 -1.19 17.83 -14.82
C TYR A 280 -0.07 17.39 -13.87
N LEU A 281 1.00 16.84 -14.43
CA LEU A 281 2.26 16.61 -13.70
C LEU A 281 3.08 17.92 -13.67
N TYR A 282 2.91 18.71 -12.61
CA TYR A 282 3.78 19.86 -12.35
C TYR A 282 5.10 19.38 -11.73
N CYS A 283 6.17 19.40 -12.51
CA CYS A 283 7.51 19.03 -12.07
C CYS A 283 8.42 20.27 -11.96
N PHE A 284 8.99 20.45 -10.78
CA PHE A 284 10.14 21.31 -10.50
C PHE A 284 11.16 20.45 -9.74
N ILE A 285 12.42 20.83 -9.48
CA ILE A 285 13.20 22.02 -9.84
C ILE A 285 14.49 21.49 -10.54
N CYS A 286 15.50 22.33 -10.69
CA CYS A 286 16.92 21.96 -10.75
C CYS A 286 17.48 21.35 -12.04
N PHE A 287 17.60 22.20 -13.07
CA PHE A 287 18.89 22.49 -13.74
C PHE A 287 18.84 23.82 -14.55
N GLY A 288 18.24 24.87 -13.97
CA GLY A 288 18.23 26.22 -14.56
C GLY A 288 17.33 26.42 -15.80
N HIS A 289 16.58 25.41 -16.23
CA HIS A 289 15.60 25.51 -17.31
C HIS A 289 14.23 24.96 -16.86
N THR A 290 13.16 25.62 -17.32
CA THR A 290 11.77 25.26 -17.06
C THR A 290 11.29 24.29 -18.15
N TYR A 291 10.69 23.17 -17.75
CA TYR A 291 10.06 22.23 -18.68
C TYR A 291 8.63 21.93 -18.23
N MET A 292 7.68 22.08 -19.14
CA MET A 292 6.28 21.73 -18.92
C MET A 292 5.96 20.45 -19.69
N ILE A 293 5.64 19.38 -18.96
CA ILE A 293 5.32 18.07 -19.56
C ILE A 293 3.80 17.90 -19.57
N TYR A 294 3.21 17.96 -20.76
CA TYR A 294 1.78 17.69 -20.94
C TYR A 294 1.52 16.19 -21.13
N LEU A 295 0.74 15.60 -20.23
CA LEU A 295 0.22 14.23 -20.34
C LEU A 295 -1.32 14.26 -20.43
N THR A 296 -1.84 14.41 -21.63
CA THR A 296 -3.27 14.18 -21.92
C THR A 296 -3.55 12.69 -22.03
N MET A 297 -4.40 12.18 -21.14
CA MET A 297 -4.96 10.83 -21.23
C MET A 297 -6.43 10.89 -21.66
N ASP A 298 -6.72 10.45 -22.89
CA ASP A 298 -8.10 10.25 -23.32
C ASP A 298 -8.66 8.94 -22.76
N VAL A 299 -9.71 9.05 -21.94
CA VAL A 299 -10.43 7.89 -21.40
C VAL A 299 -11.49 7.46 -22.41
N CYS A 300 -11.08 6.69 -23.42
CA CYS A 300 -12.01 6.17 -24.40
C CYS A 300 -13.00 5.17 -23.77
N ARG A 301 -14.29 5.46 -23.95
CA ARG A 301 -15.41 4.58 -23.57
C ARG A 301 -15.48 3.42 -24.56
N ASP A 302 -15.26 2.19 -24.13
CA ASP A 302 -15.55 1.04 -24.97
C ASP A 302 -17.08 0.80 -24.99
N GLN A 303 -17.71 1.20 -26.10
CA GLN A 303 -19.08 0.87 -26.43
C GLN A 303 -19.14 0.39 -27.88
N ASN A 304 -19.13 -0.94 -28.06
CA ASN A 304 -19.66 -1.65 -29.23
C ASN A 304 -19.43 -0.98 -30.61
N ARG A 305 -18.27 -1.22 -31.24
CA ARG A 305 -18.08 -1.60 -32.68
C ARG A 305 -16.68 -1.23 -33.20
N GLY A 306 -16.12 -2.11 -34.05
CA GLY A 306 -15.24 -1.78 -35.19
C GLY A 306 -14.06 -0.81 -34.94
N GLY A 307 -12.87 -1.36 -34.67
CA GLY A 307 -11.72 -0.63 -34.15
C GLY A 307 -11.11 0.53 -34.96
N THR A 308 -10.22 1.27 -34.29
CA THR A 308 -9.24 2.18 -34.91
C THR A 308 -8.03 2.40 -34.00
N ARG A 309 -6.89 2.82 -34.57
CA ARG A 309 -5.59 2.98 -33.88
C ARG A 309 -5.57 4.17 -32.91
N ALA A 310 -5.08 3.93 -31.69
CA ALA A 310 -4.60 5.00 -30.82
C ALA A 310 -3.33 5.67 -31.40
N ARG A 311 -3.19 6.99 -31.24
CA ARG A 311 -2.06 7.77 -31.77
C ARG A 311 -1.39 8.56 -30.64
N LYS A 312 -0.26 8.07 -30.12
CA LYS A 312 0.58 8.83 -29.19
C LYS A 312 1.04 10.12 -29.86
N ARG A 313 0.88 11.26 -29.18
CA ARG A 313 1.58 12.53 -29.48
C ARG A 313 2.20 13.04 -28.19
N THR A 314 3.51 12.84 -28.05
CA THR A 314 4.34 13.57 -27.10
C THR A 314 4.69 14.92 -27.72
N TRP A 315 4.35 16.01 -27.03
CA TRP A 315 4.86 17.34 -27.34
C TRP A 315 5.83 17.74 -26.24
N ILE A 316 7.05 18.10 -26.64
CA ILE A 316 8.04 18.75 -25.78
C ILE A 316 8.15 20.16 -26.32
N GLU A 317 7.41 21.10 -25.72
CA GLU A 317 7.61 22.51 -25.99
C GLU A 317 8.71 23.04 -25.06
N LYS A 318 9.65 23.77 -25.65
CA LYS A 318 10.72 24.46 -24.95
C LYS A 318 10.26 25.91 -24.79
N MET A 319 10.05 26.33 -23.54
CA MET A 319 9.93 27.75 -23.18
C MET A 319 11.33 28.37 -23.00
#